data_AF-A0A3E0PII6-F1
#
_entry.id   AF-A0A3E0PII6-F1
#
_cell.length_a   1.000
_cell.length_b   1.000
_cell.length_c   1.000
_cell.angle_alpha   90.00
_cell.angle_beta   90.00
_cell.angle_gamma   90.00
#
_symmetry.space_group_name_H-M   'P 1'
#
loop_
_entity.id
_entity.type
_entity.pdbx_description
1 polymer ?
#
loop_
_entity_poly.entity_id
_entity_poly.type
_entity_poly.pdbx_seq_one_letter_code
_entity_poly.pdbx_strand_id
1 'polypeptide(L)'
;MSWLWFFLPVGYAVTVLIEAPVLFFLLPKIFSAKARLLSGLWLTACTYPVVVLVLPALMFGSSRIAYLAVAEIFAPLAECILFWLAFRGTQGITSGNWIRSFAVITVANLISFGIGEVLNYTVWYGLF
;
A
#
# COMPACT_ATOMS: atom_id res chain seq x y z
N MET A 1 -13.98 21.82 0.10
CA MET A 1 -12.58 21.78 0.56
C MET A 1 -12.36 20.96 1.85
N SER A 2 -13.22 20.99 2.86
CA SER A 2 -12.96 20.33 4.17
C SER A 2 -12.89 18.79 4.12
N TRP A 3 -13.65 18.16 3.22
CA TRP A 3 -13.81 16.70 3.22
C TRP A 3 -12.55 15.92 2.79
N LEU A 4 -11.74 16.45 1.86
CA LEU A 4 -10.50 15.80 1.41
C LEU A 4 -9.49 15.65 2.56
N TRP A 5 -9.44 16.64 3.45
CA TRP A 5 -8.55 16.67 4.62
C TRP A 5 -8.96 15.68 5.71
N PHE A 6 -10.22 15.22 5.72
CA PHE A 6 -10.65 14.11 6.57
C PHE A 6 -10.49 12.77 5.86
N PHE A 7 -10.76 12.72 4.56
CA PHE A 7 -10.66 11.50 3.76
C PHE A 7 -9.23 10.95 3.72
N LEU A 8 -8.22 11.80 3.45
CA LEU A 8 -6.83 11.38 3.36
C LEU A 8 -6.31 10.67 4.63
N PRO A 9 -6.39 11.25 5.84
CA PRO A 9 -5.89 10.59 7.04
C PRO A 9 -6.72 9.36 7.43
N VAL A 10 -8.04 9.36 7.18
CA VAL A 10 -8.91 8.21 7.48
C VAL A 10 -8.61 7.05 6.54
N GLY A 11 -8.55 7.29 5.23
CA GLY A 11 -8.22 6.26 4.25
C GLY A 11 -6.81 5.71 4.47
N TYR A 12 -5.83 6.58 4.74
CA TYR A 12 -4.49 6.18 5.13
C TYR A 12 -4.49 5.29 6.38
N ALA A 13 -5.20 5.69 7.45
CA ALA A 13 -5.27 4.91 8.69
C ALA A 13 -5.89 3.53 8.45
N VAL A 14 -6.97 3.44 7.67
CA VAL A 14 -7.62 2.17 7.31
C VAL A 14 -6.66 1.28 6.53
N THR A 15 -5.97 1.82 5.52
CA THR A 15 -4.96 1.09 4.75
C THR A 15 -3.85 0.55 5.66
N VAL A 16 -3.27 1.39 6.52
CA VAL A 16 -2.21 0.97 7.45
C VAL A 16 -2.72 -0.10 8.43
N LEU A 17 -3.95 0.01 8.93
CA LEU A 17 -4.55 -0.98 9.83
C LEU A 17 -4.73 -2.35 9.16
N ILE A 18 -4.86 -2.39 7.83
CA ILE A 18 -4.96 -3.64 7.07
C ILE A 18 -3.57 -4.18 6.71
N GLU A 19 -2.68 -3.32 6.21
CA GLU A 19 -1.38 -3.74 5.68
C GLU A 19 -0.39 -4.09 6.80
N ALA A 20 -0.35 -3.29 7.87
CA ALA A 20 0.65 -3.47 8.93
C ALA A 20 0.55 -4.84 9.63
N PRO A 21 -0.64 -5.41 9.93
CA PRO A 21 -0.75 -6.78 10.42
C PRO A 21 -0.23 -7.81 9.43
N VAL A 22 -0.57 -7.68 8.13
CA VAL A 22 -0.10 -8.60 7.09
C VAL A 22 1.42 -8.60 7.04
N LEU A 23 2.05 -7.43 7.00
CA LEU A 23 3.51 -7.31 7.04
C LEU A 23 4.10 -7.84 8.35
N PHE A 24 3.50 -7.52 9.50
CA PHE A 24 3.95 -7.94 10.82
C PHE A 24 3.90 -9.45 11.03
N PHE A 25 2.98 -10.17 10.41
CA PHE A 25 2.90 -11.63 10.55
C PHE A 25 3.67 -12.36 9.45
N LEU A 26 3.64 -11.87 8.21
CA LEU A 26 4.11 -12.64 7.06
C LEU A 26 5.53 -12.30 6.60
N LEU A 27 6.06 -11.09 6.90
CA LEU A 27 7.46 -10.76 6.55
C LEU A 27 8.44 -11.71 7.25
N PRO A 28 9.61 -12.00 6.66
CA PRO A 28 10.62 -12.83 7.29
C PRO A 28 11.09 -12.28 8.65
N LYS A 29 11.39 -13.17 9.61
CA LYS A 29 11.84 -12.81 10.98
C LYS A 29 13.22 -12.14 11.03
N ILE A 30 13.94 -12.08 9.92
CA ILE A 30 15.21 -11.34 9.81
C ILE A 30 15.02 -9.84 10.02
N PHE A 31 13.83 -9.32 9.69
CA PHE A 31 13.45 -7.94 9.98
C PHE A 31 12.98 -7.84 11.44
N SER A 32 13.43 -6.81 12.14
CA SER A 32 13.01 -6.56 13.52
C SER A 32 11.49 -6.36 13.59
N ALA A 33 10.87 -6.70 14.73
CA ALA A 33 9.43 -6.50 14.94
C ALA A 33 9.00 -5.04 14.69
N LYS A 34 9.83 -4.08 15.11
CA LYS A 34 9.61 -2.66 14.84
C LYS A 34 9.67 -2.33 13.35
N ALA A 35 10.66 -2.86 12.63
CA ALA A 35 10.76 -2.65 11.19
C ALA A 35 9.52 -3.19 10.47
N ARG A 36 9.08 -4.41 10.79
CA ARG A 36 7.91 -5.03 10.14
C ARG A 36 6.62 -4.23 10.34
N LEU A 37 6.42 -3.63 11.52
CA LEU A 37 5.27 -2.79 11.81
C LEU A 37 5.38 -1.41 11.14
N LEU A 38 6.54 -0.75 11.26
CA LEU A 38 6.77 0.58 10.70
C LEU A 38 6.84 0.57 9.17
N SER A 39 7.17 -0.56 8.55
CA SER A 39 7.13 -0.72 7.09
C SER A 39 5.74 -0.46 6.55
N GLY A 40 4.67 -0.98 7.18
CA GLY A 40 3.31 -0.69 6.72
C GLY A 40 3.03 0.80 6.75
N LEU A 41 3.27 1.43 7.90
CA LEU A 41 3.03 2.86 8.08
C LEU A 41 3.82 3.73 7.08
N TRP A 42 5.10 3.43 6.88
CA TRP A 42 5.97 4.23 6.02
C TRP A 42 5.76 3.98 4.53
N LEU A 43 5.60 2.73 4.11
CA LEU A 43 5.38 2.38 2.70
C LEU A 43 4.08 3.01 2.20
N THR A 44 2.98 2.82 2.93
CA THR A 44 1.69 3.43 2.61
C THR A 44 1.80 4.96 2.58
N ALA A 45 2.60 5.57 3.46
CA ALA A 45 2.73 7.04 3.50
C ALA A 45 3.36 7.59 2.21
N CYS A 46 4.21 6.80 1.54
CA CYS A 46 4.83 7.16 0.29
C CYS A 46 3.93 6.90 -0.93
N THR A 47 3.11 5.84 -0.90
CA THR A 47 2.32 5.39 -2.06
C THR A 47 0.90 5.92 -2.08
N TYR A 48 0.24 6.03 -0.91
CA TYR A 48 -1.15 6.46 -0.78
C TYR A 48 -1.43 7.85 -1.37
N PRO A 49 -0.63 8.90 -1.12
CA PRO A 49 -0.86 10.21 -1.74
C PRO A 49 -0.78 10.15 -3.27
N VAL A 50 0.08 9.30 -3.82
CA VAL A 50 0.21 9.13 -5.27
C VAL A 50 -1.05 8.47 -5.83
N VAL A 51 -1.52 7.39 -5.20
CA VAL A 51 -2.72 6.67 -5.63
C VAL A 51 -3.98 7.52 -5.50
N VAL A 52 -4.11 8.34 -4.44
CA VAL A 52 -5.34 9.08 -4.16
C VAL A 52 -5.37 10.47 -4.79
N LEU A 53 -4.23 11.12 -4.99
CA LEU A 53 -4.18 12.49 -5.52
C LEU A 53 -3.60 12.54 -6.94
N VAL A 54 -2.50 11.84 -7.17
CA VAL A 54 -1.74 11.97 -8.43
C VAL A 54 -2.35 11.12 -9.54
N LEU A 55 -2.62 9.83 -9.29
CA LEU A 55 -3.21 8.95 -10.30
C LEU A 55 -4.56 9.45 -10.82
N PRO A 56 -5.52 9.91 -9.98
CA PRO A 56 -6.79 10.44 -10.48
C PRO A 56 -6.62 11.70 -11.31
N ALA A 57 -5.67 12.57 -10.94
CA ALA A 57 -5.36 13.78 -11.71
C ALA A 57 -4.74 13.45 -13.08
N LEU A 58 -3.85 12.46 -13.14
CA LEU A 58 -3.21 12.01 -14.39
C LEU A 58 -4.17 11.24 -15.30
N MET A 59 -5.11 10.50 -14.71
CA MET A 59 -6.04 9.63 -15.43
C MET A 59 -7.44 10.25 -15.59
N PHE A 60 -7.55 11.58 -15.45
CA PHE A 60 -8.81 12.28 -15.60
C PHE A 60 -9.44 11.99 -16.99
N GLY A 61 -10.69 11.52 -17.00
CA GLY A 61 -11.40 11.11 -18.23
C GLY A 61 -11.15 9.66 -18.67
N SER A 62 -10.31 8.88 -17.96
CA SER A 62 -10.14 7.44 -18.18
C SER A 62 -11.26 6.63 -17.52
N SER A 63 -11.42 5.37 -17.94
CA SER A 63 -12.37 4.45 -17.30
C SER A 63 -11.89 4.05 -15.90
N ARG A 64 -12.83 3.76 -15.00
CA ARG A 64 -12.54 3.30 -13.63
C ARG A 64 -11.68 2.03 -13.63
N ILE A 65 -11.95 1.09 -14.54
CA ILE A 65 -11.17 -0.15 -14.68
C ILE A 65 -9.71 0.16 -15.01
N ALA A 66 -9.45 1.12 -15.91
CA ALA A 66 -8.07 1.51 -16.23
C ALA A 66 -7.36 2.12 -15.02
N TYR A 67 -8.05 2.97 -14.25
CA TYR A 67 -7.52 3.51 -13.00
C TYR A 67 -7.19 2.41 -11.98
N LEU A 68 -8.13 1.49 -11.73
CA LEU A 68 -7.93 0.40 -10.77
C LEU A 68 -6.74 -0.49 -11.19
N ALA A 69 -6.67 -0.87 -12.46
CA ALA A 69 -5.57 -1.68 -12.97
C ALA A 69 -4.20 -0.99 -12.81
N VAL A 70 -4.12 0.32 -13.05
CA VAL A 70 -2.88 1.08 -12.84
C VAL A 70 -2.54 1.18 -11.36
N ALA A 71 -3.52 1.45 -10.49
CA ALA A 71 -3.31 1.55 -9.05
C ALA A 71 -2.84 0.21 -8.44
N GLU A 72 -3.48 -0.90 -8.81
CA GLU A 72 -3.16 -2.27 -8.36
C GLU A 72 -1.77 -2.74 -8.78
N ILE A 73 -1.21 -2.17 -9.85
CA ILE A 73 0.17 -2.46 -10.29
C ILE A 73 1.14 -1.49 -9.62
N PHE A 74 0.82 -0.20 -9.64
CA PHE A 74 1.69 0.86 -9.16
C PHE A 74 2.00 0.71 -7.67
N ALA A 75 0.98 0.55 -6.82
CA ALA A 75 1.15 0.53 -5.38
C ALA A 75 2.11 -0.60 -4.92
N PRO A 76 1.86 -1.88 -5.23
CA PRO A 76 2.76 -2.95 -4.78
C PRO A 76 4.15 -2.85 -5.42
N LEU A 77 4.27 -2.40 -6.67
CA LEU A 77 5.57 -2.21 -7.32
C LEU A 77 6.40 -1.13 -6.62
N ALA A 78 5.79 0.03 -6.35
CA ALA A 78 6.42 1.14 -5.66
C ALA A 78 6.83 0.73 -4.23
N GLU A 79 5.96 0.03 -3.50
CA GLU A 79 6.28 -0.43 -2.15
C GLU A 79 7.38 -1.49 -2.13
N CYS A 80 7.41 -2.42 -3.09
CA CYS A 80 8.50 -3.37 -3.21
C CYS A 80 9.85 -2.67 -3.44
N ILE A 81 9.87 -1.65 -4.32
CA ILE A 81 11.08 -0.85 -4.59
C ILE A 81 11.50 -0.08 -3.34
N LEU A 82 10.57 0.61 -2.68
CA LEU A 82 10.84 1.38 -1.47
C LEU A 82 11.34 0.48 -0.33
N PHE A 83 10.73 -0.68 -0.14
CA PHE A 83 11.15 -1.66 0.86
C PHE A 83 12.55 -2.20 0.55
N TRP A 84 12.83 -2.52 -0.72
CA TRP A 84 14.17 -2.92 -1.14
C TRP A 84 15.20 -1.81 -0.88
N LEU A 85 14.91 -0.56 -1.24
CA LEU A 85 15.79 0.57 -0.98
C LEU A 85 16.07 0.77 0.52
N ALA A 86 15.06 0.58 1.36
CA ALA A 86 15.19 0.70 2.81
C ALA A 86 16.05 -0.40 3.44
N PHE A 87 16.01 -1.62 2.90
CA PHE A 87 16.62 -2.79 3.57
C PHE A 87 17.72 -3.52 2.78
N ARG A 88 18.07 -3.10 1.56
CA ARG A 88 19.10 -3.75 0.71
C ARG A 88 20.48 -3.91 1.37
N GLY A 89 20.82 -3.08 2.36
CA GLY A 89 22.08 -3.14 3.10
C GLY A 89 22.06 -4.11 4.29
N THR A 90 20.94 -4.79 4.56
CA THR A 90 20.81 -5.68 5.70
C THR A 90 21.56 -6.99 5.43
N GLN A 91 22.54 -7.30 6.28
CA GLN A 91 23.34 -8.53 6.22
C GLN A 91 22.44 -9.76 6.42
N GLY A 92 22.72 -10.84 5.67
CA GLY A 92 22.04 -12.13 5.86
C GLY A 92 20.68 -12.29 5.17
N ILE A 93 20.21 -11.31 4.37
CA ILE A 93 19.02 -11.49 3.55
C ILE A 93 19.35 -12.37 2.35
N THR A 94 18.70 -13.54 2.27
CA THR A 94 18.78 -14.44 1.11
C THR A 94 17.80 -14.02 0.01
N SER A 95 18.02 -14.48 -1.22
CA SER A 95 17.07 -14.23 -2.33
C SER A 95 15.65 -14.74 -2.03
N GLY A 96 15.52 -15.85 -1.30
CA GLY A 96 14.22 -16.37 -0.86
C GLY A 96 13.50 -15.43 0.11
N ASN A 97 14.23 -14.75 1.00
CA ASN A 97 13.65 -13.74 1.90
C ASN A 97 13.16 -12.52 1.11
N TRP A 98 13.87 -12.10 0.06
CA TRP A 98 13.43 -11.01 -0.82
C TRP A 98 12.16 -11.36 -1.57
N ILE A 99 12.12 -12.51 -2.24
CA ILE A 99 10.93 -12.98 -2.98
C ILE A 99 9.72 -13.06 -2.05
N ARG A 100 9.91 -13.65 -0.86
CA ARG A 100 8.86 -13.70 0.15
C ARG A 100 8.41 -12.30 0.59
N SER A 101 9.33 -11.36 0.79
CA SER A 101 8.98 -10.00 1.20
C SER A 101 8.16 -9.28 0.13
N PHE A 102 8.56 -9.38 -1.13
CA PHE A 102 7.80 -8.80 -2.25
C PHE A 102 6.42 -9.44 -2.39
N ALA A 103 6.31 -10.76 -2.31
CA ALA A 103 5.03 -11.45 -2.33
C ALA A 103 4.11 -10.98 -1.18
N VAL A 104 4.66 -10.83 0.03
CA VAL A 104 3.92 -10.36 1.20
C VAL A 104 3.45 -8.92 1.06
N ILE A 105 4.31 -8.02 0.55
CA ILE A 105 3.96 -6.61 0.30
C ILE A 105 2.86 -6.53 -0.77
N THR A 106 3.00 -7.27 -1.86
CA THR A 106 1.98 -7.31 -2.91
C THR A 106 0.65 -7.82 -2.38
N VAL A 107 0.64 -8.90 -1.60
CA VAL A 107 -0.59 -9.43 -0.99
C VAL A 107 -1.21 -8.42 -0.03
N ALA A 108 -0.41 -7.72 0.80
CA ALA A 108 -0.90 -6.69 1.70
C ALA A 108 -1.61 -5.56 0.93
N ASN A 109 -0.98 -5.06 -0.14
CA ASN A 109 -1.53 -4.02 -1.01
C ASN A 109 -2.84 -4.47 -1.67
N LEU A 110 -2.88 -5.68 -2.24
CA LEU A 110 -4.08 -6.19 -2.91
C LEU A 110 -5.25 -6.41 -1.94
N ILE A 111 -4.98 -6.89 -0.72
CA ILE A 111 -6.01 -7.02 0.33
C ILE A 111 -6.54 -5.63 0.73
N SER A 112 -5.64 -4.69 0.97
CA SER A 112 -5.97 -3.31 1.31
C SER A 112 -6.81 -2.63 0.24
N PHE A 113 -6.41 -2.78 -1.03
CA PHE A 113 -7.13 -2.25 -2.17
C PHE A 113 -8.51 -2.89 -2.34
N GLY A 114 -8.60 -4.22 -2.25
CA GLY A 114 -9.86 -4.95 -2.34
C GLY A 114 -10.85 -4.56 -1.24
N ILE A 115 -10.36 -4.37 0.00
CA ILE A 115 -11.19 -3.86 1.10
C ILE A 115 -11.60 -2.42 0.82
N GLY A 116 -10.68 -1.55 0.41
CA GLY A 116 -10.97 -0.17 0.04
C GLY A 116 -12.07 -0.04 -1.02
N GLU A 117 -12.05 -0.92 -2.02
CA GLU A 117 -13.05 -0.99 -3.08
C GLU A 117 -14.43 -1.45 -2.57
N VAL A 118 -14.47 -2.44 -1.68
CA VAL A 118 -15.72 -2.86 -1.01
C VAL A 118 -16.31 -1.71 -0.18
N LEU A 119 -15.46 -0.99 0.56
CA LEU A 119 -15.89 0.16 1.37
C LEU A 119 -16.42 1.30 0.48
N ASN A 120 -15.79 1.54 -0.67
CA ASN A 120 -16.24 2.50 -1.67
C ASN A 120 -17.64 2.13 -2.20
N TYR A 121 -17.83 0.86 -2.58
CA TYR A 121 -19.12 0.34 -3.04
C TYR A 121 -20.23 0.51 -1.98
N THR A 122 -19.90 0.40 -0.69
CA THR A 122 -20.85 0.59 0.42
C THR A 122 -21.12 2.06 0.78
N VAL A 123 -20.75 3.02 -0.07
CA VAL A 123 -21.00 4.48 0.11
C VAL A 123 -20.26 5.06 1.31
N TRP A 124 -19.10 4.49 1.70
CA TRP A 124 -18.36 5.04 2.84
C TRP A 124 -17.82 6.43 2.50
N TYR A 125 -17.43 6.70 1.24
CA TYR A 125 -17.15 8.05 0.73
C TYR A 125 -17.10 8.02 -0.81
N GLY A 126 -18.12 8.60 -1.46
CA GLY A 126 -18.27 8.67 -2.92
C GLY A 126 -17.20 9.51 -3.63
N LEU A 127 -15.97 8.99 -3.65
CA LEU A 127 -14.96 9.37 -4.62
C LEU A 127 -14.82 8.21 -5.60
N PHE A 128 -15.10 8.54 -6.87
CA PHE A 128 -15.20 7.70 -8.07
C PHE A 128 -16.59 7.12 -8.33
#